data_AF-A0A9R1T5B1-F1
#
_entry.id   AF-A0A9R1T5B1-F1
#
_cell.length_a   1.000
_cell.length_b   1.000
_cell.length_c   1.000
_cell.angle_alpha   90.00
_cell.angle_beta   90.00
_cell.angle_gamma   90.00
#
_symmetry.space_group_name_H-M   'P 1'
#
loop_
_entity.id
_entity.type
_entity.pdbx_description
1 polymer ?
#
loop_
_entity_poly.entity_id
_entity_poly.type
_entity_poly.pdbx_seq_one_letter_code
_entity_poly.pdbx_strand_id
1 'polypeptide(L)'
;MGMKNHELVPGSLVAQIANLRHGGVHKLLKELSKHRLVSYERGKHYDGYRLTNAGYDYLALKVLVSRGIVSSFGNQIGVGKESNIYVVADERGHPVCLKLHRLGRT
;
A
#
# COMPACT_ATOMS: atom_id res chain seq x y z
N MET A 1 7.53 2.38 7.37
CA MET A 1 8.38 2.43 8.57
C MET A 1 9.11 1.11 8.80
N GLY A 2 8.44 -0.01 9.10
CA GLY A 2 9.12 -1.30 9.34
C GLY A 2 10.00 -1.78 8.19
N MET A 3 9.45 -1.77 6.96
CA MET A 3 10.17 -2.20 5.76
C MET A 3 11.33 -1.32 5.31
N LYS A 4 11.55 -0.16 5.96
CA LYS A 4 12.72 0.68 5.66
C LYS A 4 14.02 -0.01 6.05
N ASN A 5 13.97 -0.82 7.12
CA ASN A 5 15.14 -1.45 7.73
C ASN A 5 15.05 -2.98 7.77
N HIS A 6 13.91 -3.57 7.43
CA HIS A 6 13.68 -5.02 7.49
C HIS A 6 12.97 -5.50 6.24
N GLU A 7 13.38 -6.65 5.70
CA GLU A 7 12.77 -7.22 4.49
C GLU A 7 11.36 -7.76 4.75
N LEU A 8 11.16 -8.36 5.93
CA LEU A 8 9.89 -8.75 6.52
C LEU A 8 9.71 -8.01 7.85
N VAL A 9 8.47 -7.79 8.30
CA VAL A 9 8.21 -7.08 9.57
C VAL A 9 7.39 -7.99 10.48
N PRO A 10 7.96 -8.47 11.61
CA PRO A 10 7.22 -9.30 12.56
C PRO A 10 5.97 -8.59 13.10
N GLY A 11 4.91 -9.35 13.38
CA GLY A 11 3.65 -8.77 13.88
C GLY A 11 3.78 -8.01 15.20
N SER A 12 4.71 -8.44 16.07
CA SER A 12 5.07 -7.72 17.31
C SER A 12 5.65 -6.34 17.01
N LEU A 13 6.55 -6.25 16.04
CA LEU A 13 7.13 -4.98 15.59
C LEU A 13 6.09 -4.08 14.91
N VAL A 14 5.16 -4.66 14.14
CA VAL A 14 4.02 -3.91 13.59
C VAL A 14 3.19 -3.28 14.71
N ALA A 15 2.87 -4.05 15.76
CA ALA A 15 2.11 -3.55 16.90
C ALA A 15 2.83 -2.40 17.62
N GLN A 16 4.15 -2.54 17.81
CA GLN A 16 4.99 -1.50 18.43
C GLN A 16 5.01 -0.21 17.59
N ILE A 17 5.28 -0.32 16.29
CA ILE A 17 5.34 0.85 15.38
C ILE A 17 3.97 1.53 15.27
N ALA A 18 2.88 0.75 15.24
CA ALA A 18 1.52 1.27 15.15
C ALA A 18 0.96 1.76 16.51
N ASN A 19 1.71 1.61 17.60
CA ASN A 19 1.26 1.89 18.97
C ASN A 19 -0.07 1.19 19.31
N LEU A 20 -0.22 -0.07 18.88
CA LEU A 20 -1.42 -0.88 19.12
C LEU A 20 -1.16 -1.91 20.21
N ARG A 21 -2.17 -2.17 21.04
CA ARG A 21 -2.14 -3.31 21.98
C ARG A 21 -2.11 -4.62 21.20
N HIS A 22 -1.29 -5.57 21.65
CA HIS A 22 -0.97 -6.82 20.93
C HIS A 22 -2.17 -7.62 20.40
N GLY A 23 -3.34 -7.56 21.07
CA GLY A 23 -4.52 -8.33 20.66
C GLY A 23 -5.19 -7.86 19.35
N GLY A 24 -5.13 -6.57 19.02
CA GLY A 24 -5.85 -6.02 17.85
C GLY A 24 -5.11 -6.16 16.52
N VAL A 25 -3.77 -6.22 16.57
CA VAL A 25 -2.92 -6.15 15.37
C VAL A 25 -3.14 -7.34 14.44
N HIS A 26 -3.35 -8.54 14.99
CA HIS A 26 -3.48 -9.75 14.19
C HIS A 26 -4.74 -9.73 13.31
N LYS A 27 -5.86 -9.24 13.86
CA LYS A 27 -7.11 -9.08 13.10
C LYS A 27 -6.94 -8.09 11.96
N LEU A 28 -6.28 -6.96 12.21
CA LEU A 28 -6.01 -5.95 11.18
C LEU A 28 -5.08 -6.50 10.09
N LEU A 29 -4.00 -7.17 10.48
CA LEU A 29 -3.06 -7.77 9.53
C LEU A 29 -3.72 -8.84 8.67
N LYS A 30 -4.58 -9.68 9.26
CA LYS A 30 -5.37 -10.67 8.51
C LYS A 30 -6.30 -10.02 7.48
N GLU A 31 -6.96 -8.93 7.87
CA GLU A 31 -7.84 -8.17 6.96
C GLU A 31 -7.03 -7.51 5.84
N LEU A 32 -5.89 -6.87 6.16
CA LEU A 32 -5.00 -6.29 5.15
C LEU A 32 -4.45 -7.35 4.19
N SER A 33 -4.14 -8.56 4.68
CA SER A 33 -3.75 -9.69 3.83
C SER A 33 -4.87 -10.16 2.91
N LYS A 34 -6.11 -10.20 3.39
CA LYS A 34 -7.28 -10.54 2.58
C LYS A 34 -7.45 -9.59 1.39
N HIS A 35 -7.17 -8.30 1.59
CA HIS A 35 -7.17 -7.28 0.53
C HIS A 35 -5.88 -7.24 -0.29
N ARG A 36 -4.94 -8.16 -0.06
CA ARG A 36 -3.63 -8.22 -0.71
C ARG A 36 -2.81 -6.94 -0.55
N LEU A 37 -3.01 -6.19 0.54
CA LEU A 37 -2.23 -4.99 0.86
C LEU A 37 -0.91 -5.37 1.54
N VAL A 38 -0.90 -6.49 2.28
CA VAL A 38 0.30 -7.09 2.86
C VAL A 38 0.33 -8.60 2.60
N SER A 39 1.50 -9.17 2.40
CA SER A 39 1.75 -10.61 2.36
C SER A 39 2.35 -11.07 3.68
N TYR A 40 1.91 -12.21 4.19
CA TYR A 40 2.65 -12.94 5.22
C TYR A 40 3.63 -13.87 4.53
N GLU A 41 4.90 -13.84 4.93
CA GLU A 41 5.98 -14.61 4.32
C GLU A 41 6.82 -15.27 5.41
N ARG A 42 7.27 -16.50 5.12
CA ARG A 42 8.22 -17.22 5.96
C ARG A 42 9.64 -16.95 5.46
N GLY A 43 10.39 -16.17 6.23
CA GLY A 43 11.76 -15.82 5.88
C GLY A 43 12.77 -16.88 6.34
N LYS A 44 14.01 -16.74 5.88
CA LYS A 44 15.12 -17.62 6.31
C LYS A 44 15.45 -17.48 7.81
N HIS A 45 15.31 -16.27 8.35
CA HIS A 45 15.67 -15.94 9.73
C HIS A 45 14.48 -15.65 10.63
N TYR A 46 13.41 -15.08 10.07
CA TYR A 46 12.20 -14.74 10.80
C TYR A 46 11.01 -14.65 9.84
N ASP A 47 9.83 -14.94 10.37
CA ASP A 47 8.56 -14.76 9.70
C ASP A 47 8.04 -13.34 9.89
N GLY A 48 7.26 -12.85 8.93
CA GLY A 48 6.66 -11.54 9.08
C GLY A 48 5.80 -11.12 7.90
N TYR A 49 5.46 -9.84 7.89
CA TYR A 49 4.63 -9.21 6.89
C TYR A 49 5.45 -8.32 5.97
N ARG A 50 5.08 -8.28 4.69
CA ARG A 50 5.63 -7.38 3.68
C ARG A 50 4.50 -6.61 3.00
N LEU A 51 4.73 -5.36 2.65
CA LEU A 51 3.83 -4.58 1.79
C LEU A 51 3.90 -5.13 0.37
N THR A 52 2.75 -5.35 -0.22
CA THR A 52 2.65 -5.63 -1.65
C THR A 52 2.76 -4.33 -2.45
N ASN A 53 2.90 -4.44 -3.77
CA ASN A 53 2.79 -3.28 -4.66
C ASN A 53 1.45 -2.54 -4.47
N ALA A 54 0.35 -3.29 -4.38
CA ALA A 54 -0.98 -2.73 -4.11
C ALA A 54 -1.05 -2.03 -2.74
N GLY A 55 -0.40 -2.59 -1.71
CA GLY A 55 -0.28 -1.93 -0.40
C GLY A 55 0.44 -0.59 -0.47
N TYR A 56 1.54 -0.52 -1.22
CA TYR A 56 2.25 0.73 -1.47
C TYR A 56 1.38 1.75 -2.20
N ASP A 57 0.65 1.32 -3.23
CA ASP A 57 -0.28 2.20 -3.96
C ASP A 57 -1.37 2.75 -3.04
N TYR A 58 -1.95 1.89 -2.20
CA TYR A 58 -3.03 2.28 -1.30
C TYR A 58 -2.57 3.32 -0.28
N LEU A 59 -1.35 3.19 0.24
CA LEU A 59 -0.75 4.19 1.13
C LEU A 59 -0.55 5.54 0.41
N ALA A 60 -0.03 5.51 -0.82
CA ALA A 60 0.14 6.73 -1.63
C ALA A 60 -1.22 7.40 -1.91
N LEU A 61 -2.22 6.62 -2.33
CA LEU A 61 -3.58 7.10 -2.56
C LEU A 61 -4.20 7.67 -1.29
N LYS A 62 -4.03 7.00 -0.14
CA LYS A 62 -4.54 7.51 1.14
C LYS A 62 -3.98 8.90 1.45
N VAL A 63 -2.69 9.13 1.21
CA VAL A 63 -2.05 10.44 1.39
C VAL A 63 -2.62 11.48 0.42
N LEU A 64 -2.80 11.14 -0.85
CA LEU A 64 -3.35 12.05 -1.85
C LEU A 64 -4.79 12.44 -1.52
N VAL A 65 -5.62 11.48 -1.08
CA VAL A 65 -6.99 11.72 -0.62
C VAL A 65 -7.00 12.60 0.62
N SER A 66 -6.17 12.30 1.62
CA SER A 66 -6.08 13.12 2.85
C SER A 66 -5.59 14.55 2.60
N ARG A 67 -4.96 14.82 1.46
CA ARG A 67 -4.53 16.17 1.05
C ARG A 67 -5.52 16.88 0.12
N GLY A 68 -6.67 16.26 -0.19
CA GLY A 68 -7.65 16.82 -1.13
C GLY A 68 -7.20 16.83 -2.60
N ILE A 69 -6.11 16.13 -2.95
CA ILE A 69 -5.57 16.09 -4.32
C ILE A 69 -6.39 15.12 -5.18
N VAL A 70 -6.87 14.03 -4.59
CA VAL A 70 -7.68 13.01 -5.26
C VAL A 70 -8.95 12.78 -4.44
N SER A 71 -10.11 12.98 -5.06
CA SER A 71 -11.44 12.71 -4.49
C SER A 71 -12.11 11.50 -5.12
N SER A 72 -11.81 11.22 -6.39
CA SER A 72 -12.39 10.12 -7.17
C SER A 72 -11.35 9.44 -8.05
N PHE A 73 -11.59 8.16 -8.33
CA PHE A 73 -10.69 7.31 -9.10
C PHE A 73 -11.41 6.80 -10.35
N GLY A 74 -10.86 7.11 -11.52
CA GLY A 74 -11.43 6.77 -12.82
C GLY A 74 -10.70 5.62 -13.52
N ASN A 75 -10.87 5.56 -14.83
CA ASN A 75 -10.36 4.48 -15.65
C ASN A 75 -8.83 4.52 -15.81
N GLN A 76 -8.25 3.34 -16.01
CA GLN A 76 -6.89 3.23 -16.50
C GLN A 76 -6.84 3.65 -17.97
N ILE A 77 -5.96 4.60 -18.27
CA ILE A 77 -5.80 5.14 -19.63
C ILE A 77 -4.44 4.81 -20.23
N GLY A 78 -3.52 4.26 -19.44
CA GLY A 78 -2.21 3.85 -19.92
C GLY A 78 -1.63 2.70 -19.12
N VAL A 79 -1.08 1.73 -19.84
CA VAL A 79 -0.28 0.64 -19.30
C VAL A 79 1.07 0.69 -20.01
N GLY A 80 2.11 1.08 -19.29
CA GLY A 80 3.49 1.05 -19.76
C GLY A 80 4.28 -0.08 -19.09
N LYS A 81 5.46 -0.38 -19.62
CA LYS A 81 6.39 -1.37 -19.02
C LYS A 81 6.69 -1.07 -17.55
N GLU A 82 6.84 0.21 -17.23
CA GLU A 82 7.30 0.69 -15.92
C GLU A 82 6.26 1.52 -15.15
N SER A 83 5.03 1.63 -15.67
CA SER A 83 4.00 2.43 -15.00
C SER A 83 2.59 2.10 -15.44
N ASN A 84 1.63 2.41 -14.58
CA ASN A 84 0.21 2.47 -14.91
C ASN A 84 -0.29 3.91 -14.76
N ILE A 85 -1.10 4.37 -15.71
CA ILE A 85 -1.66 5.72 -15.76
C ILE A 85 -3.17 5.65 -15.62
N TYR A 86 -3.73 6.43 -14.69
CA TYR A 86 -5.15 6.50 -14.39
C TYR A 86 -5.64 7.94 -14.48
N VAL A 87 -6.90 8.11 -14.87
CA VAL A 87 -7.62 9.37 -14.66
C VAL A 87 -8.14 9.39 -13.23
N VAL A 88 -7.90 10.46 -12.51
CA VAL A 88 -8.48 10.73 -11.19
C VAL A 88 -9.04 12.16 -11.21
N ALA A 89 -9.83 12.55 -10.20
CA ALA A 89 -10.29 13.94 -10.11
C ALA A 89 -10.11 14.50 -8.71
N ASP A 90 -9.95 15.82 -8.62
CA ASP A 90 -9.98 16.57 -7.37
C ASP A 90 -11.42 16.74 -6.83
N GLU A 91 -11.59 17.42 -5.71
CA GLU A 91 -12.92 17.66 -5.11
C GLU A 91 -13.85 18.51 -5.99
N ARG A 92 -13.31 19.27 -6.95
CA ARG A 92 -14.06 20.09 -7.89
C ARG A 92 -14.43 19.34 -9.17
N GLY A 93 -14.02 18.07 -9.27
CA GLY A 93 -14.23 17.24 -10.46
C GLY A 93 -13.27 17.54 -11.60
N HIS A 94 -12.20 18.31 -11.38
CA HIS A 94 -11.21 18.54 -12.41
C HIS A 94 -10.38 17.26 -12.64
N PRO A 95 -10.31 16.75 -13.87
CA PRO A 95 -9.55 15.55 -14.17
C PRO A 95 -8.05 15.82 -14.11
N VAL A 96 -7.31 14.95 -13.43
CA VAL A 96 -5.85 14.93 -13.38
C VAL A 96 -5.33 13.51 -13.62
N CYS A 97 -4.08 13.38 -14.04
CA CYS A 97 -3.45 12.08 -14.30
C CYS A 97 -2.70 11.58 -13.06
N LEU A 98 -2.99 10.34 -12.65
CA LEU A 98 -2.21 9.61 -11.65
C LEU A 98 -1.29 8.61 -12.35
N LYS A 99 0.02 8.72 -12.10
CA LYS A 99 1.04 7.77 -12.58
C LYS A 99 1.59 6.94 -11.43
N LEU A 100 1.35 5.64 -11.46
CA LEU A 100 1.91 4.67 -10.50
C LEU A 100 3.10 3.96 -11.13
N HIS A 101 4.28 4.10 -10.53
CA HIS A 101 5.51 3.46 -11.00
C HIS A 101 5.54 1.96 -10.65
N ARG A 102 6.09 1.17 -11.57
CA ARG A 102 6.17 -0.31 -11.53
C ARG A 102 7.51 -0.79 -12.08
N LEU A 103 8.58 -0.60 -11.32
CA LEU A 103 9.87 -1.19 -11.64
C LEU A 103 9.83 -2.71 -11.40
N GLY A 104 10.53 -3.48 -12.24
CA GLY A 104 10.62 -4.93 -12.11
C GLY A 104 9.37 -5.70 -12.54
N ARG A 105 8.46 -5.07 -13.30
CA ARG A 105 7.37 -5.79 -13.97
C ARG A 105 7.93 -6.51 -15.21
N THR A 106 7.90 -7.84 -15.20
CA THR A 106 8.22 -8.70 -16.34
C THR A 106 6.95 -9.17 -17.02
#